data_AF-Q73K00-F1
#
_entry.id   AF-Q73K00-F1
#
_cell.length_a   1.000
_cell.length_b   1.000
_cell.length_c   1.000
_cell.angle_alpha   90.00
_cell.angle_beta   90.00
_cell.angle_gamma   90.00
#
_symmetry.space_group_name_H-M   'P 1'
#
loop_
_entity.id
_entity.type
_entity.pdbx_description
1 polymer ?
#
loop_
_entity_poly.entity_id
_entity_poly.type
_entity_poly.pdbx_seq_one_letter_code
_entity_poly.pdbx_strand_id
1 'polypeptide(L)'
;MKKLSLKLLGLFLFLFCFVNFLIAGDLEDHSIKANPENPDCIYEKARLGDCLIHMAKITSPSKGSAPAVEILFTSDFKWEPCAPHEGWGKEGKTYQYRETEVPGSSVFLGITNKINDVVYFKVEGVHPFDLPIYDEPSEAKILERFIFFKFTAYAAKGGIFENALNNLMCALDTHTKLLYTYGMPSEYKKIIGNNYIPQKWLPYEIHSNTAEAKLKFYEYDPIGFVSLEKTYDFLGVKTNVHLYDWWNESVGAGSSMKTVKEKRFMPRLSGEALEDWTIRDASRPVRSPYRKF
;
A
#
# COMPACT_ATOMS: atom_id res chain seq x y z
N MET A 1 -34.18 -22.42 53.26
CA MET A 1 -33.63 -21.61 52.16
C MET A 1 -33.05 -22.52 51.07
N LYS A 2 -33.87 -23.02 50.12
CA LYS A 2 -33.41 -23.89 49.01
C LYS A 2 -34.33 -23.83 47.77
N LYS A 3 -35.08 -22.73 47.56
CA LYS A 3 -36.01 -22.57 46.44
C LYS A 3 -35.87 -21.25 45.65
N LEU A 4 -34.87 -20.43 45.95
CA LEU A 4 -34.65 -19.14 45.27
C LEU A 4 -33.53 -19.15 44.22
N SER A 5 -32.80 -20.25 44.05
CA SER A 5 -31.64 -20.29 43.13
C SER A 5 -31.92 -20.91 41.74
N LEU A 6 -33.05 -21.61 41.55
CA LEU A 6 -33.31 -22.31 40.28
C LEU A 6 -34.07 -21.46 39.25
N LYS A 7 -34.90 -20.50 39.70
CA LYS A 7 -35.63 -19.59 38.79
C LYS A 7 -34.75 -18.46 38.24
N LEU A 8 -33.70 -18.05 38.98
CA LEU A 8 -32.76 -17.02 38.53
C LEU A 8 -31.79 -17.56 37.45
N LEU A 9 -31.42 -18.84 37.55
CA LEU A 9 -30.53 -19.49 36.58
C LEU A 9 -31.21 -19.73 35.22
N GLY A 10 -32.51 -20.06 35.21
CA GLY A 10 -33.29 -20.22 33.98
C GLY A 10 -33.53 -18.91 33.22
N LEU A 11 -33.70 -17.80 33.94
CA LEU A 11 -33.86 -16.47 33.33
C LEU A 11 -32.54 -15.97 32.72
N PHE A 12 -31.40 -16.28 33.35
CA PHE A 12 -30.07 -15.94 32.83
C PHE A 12 -29.70 -16.74 31.57
N LEU A 13 -30.06 -18.02 31.50
CA LEU A 13 -29.85 -18.84 30.29
C LEU A 13 -30.75 -18.38 29.12
N PHE A 14 -32.00 -18.00 29.40
CA PHE A 14 -32.90 -17.52 28.33
C PHE A 14 -32.45 -16.17 27.78
N LEU A 15 -31.93 -15.27 28.63
CA LEU A 15 -31.33 -14.01 28.17
C LEU A 15 -30.05 -14.25 27.37
N PHE A 16 -29.21 -15.21 27.76
CA PHE A 16 -27.98 -15.54 27.01
C PHE A 16 -28.29 -16.15 25.65
N CYS A 17 -29.34 -16.96 25.52
CA CYS A 17 -29.78 -17.49 24.23
C CYS A 17 -30.42 -16.41 23.34
N PHE A 18 -31.18 -15.47 23.90
CA PHE A 18 -31.82 -14.39 23.13
C PHE A 18 -30.83 -13.30 22.67
N VAL A 19 -29.79 -13.01 23.46
CA VAL A 19 -28.70 -12.10 23.06
C VAL A 19 -27.83 -12.76 21.98
N ASN A 20 -27.58 -14.07 22.05
CA ASN A 20 -26.92 -14.77 20.95
C ASN A 20 -27.79 -14.87 19.68
N PHE A 21 -29.11 -14.88 19.79
CA PHE A 21 -30.00 -14.86 18.62
C PHE A 21 -30.11 -13.47 17.97
N LEU A 22 -29.92 -12.40 18.73
CA LEU A 22 -29.82 -11.02 18.20
C LEU A 22 -28.43 -10.69 17.66
N ILE A 23 -27.36 -11.36 18.14
CA ILE A 23 -26.00 -11.24 17.59
C ILE A 23 -25.79 -12.20 16.40
N ALA A 24 -26.58 -13.26 16.26
CA ALA A 24 -26.57 -14.16 15.11
C ALA A 24 -27.38 -13.63 13.89
N GLY A 25 -27.99 -12.44 14.01
CA GLY A 25 -28.79 -11.81 12.95
C GLY A 25 -27.99 -11.08 11.86
N ASP A 26 -26.67 -10.92 12.01
CA ASP A 26 -25.77 -10.27 11.04
C ASP A 26 -24.81 -11.27 10.36
N LEU A 27 -25.20 -12.55 10.28
CA LEU A 27 -24.69 -13.41 9.21
C LEU A 27 -25.46 -13.07 7.93
N GLU A 28 -25.21 -11.87 7.41
CA GLU A 28 -25.50 -11.60 6.00
C GLU A 28 -24.83 -12.70 5.18
N ASP A 29 -25.64 -13.27 4.31
CA ASP A 29 -25.30 -14.28 3.34
C ASP A 29 -24.08 -13.84 2.50
N HIS A 30 -22.87 -14.18 2.96
CA HIS A 30 -21.60 -13.95 2.27
C HIS A 30 -21.48 -14.76 0.95
N SER A 31 -22.57 -15.34 0.44
CA SER A 31 -22.58 -16.05 -0.85
C SER A 31 -22.69 -15.14 -2.07
N ILE A 32 -22.85 -13.82 -1.90
CA ILE A 32 -22.49 -12.88 -2.99
C ILE A 32 -20.97 -12.90 -3.09
N LYS A 33 -20.43 -13.74 -3.99
CA LYS A 33 -19.01 -13.71 -4.39
C LYS A 33 -18.62 -12.24 -4.53
N ALA A 34 -17.65 -11.80 -3.71
CA ALA A 34 -17.17 -10.43 -3.79
C ALA A 34 -16.82 -10.13 -5.25
N ASN A 35 -17.45 -9.10 -5.80
CA ASN A 35 -17.26 -8.69 -7.17
C ASN A 35 -16.19 -7.58 -7.19
N PRO A 36 -15.04 -7.77 -7.83
CA PRO A 36 -14.00 -6.72 -7.90
C PRO A 36 -14.46 -5.47 -8.67
N GLU A 37 -15.55 -5.57 -9.44
CA GLU A 37 -16.18 -4.41 -10.09
C GLU A 37 -17.09 -3.60 -9.16
N ASN A 38 -17.44 -4.12 -7.97
CA ASN A 38 -18.23 -3.38 -6.99
C ASN A 38 -17.32 -2.44 -6.17
N PRO A 39 -17.47 -1.11 -6.26
CA PRO A 39 -16.67 -0.15 -5.48
C PRO A 39 -16.82 -0.31 -3.97
N ASP A 40 -17.98 -0.82 -3.53
CA ASP A 40 -18.30 -1.00 -2.11
C ASP A 40 -18.01 -2.43 -1.62
N CYS A 41 -17.28 -3.24 -2.42
CA CYS A 41 -16.79 -4.52 -1.94
C CYS A 41 -15.76 -4.31 -0.81
N ILE A 42 -15.76 -5.25 0.15
CA ILE A 42 -15.00 -5.21 1.42
C ILE A 42 -15.52 -4.15 2.40
N TYR A 43 -15.59 -2.90 1.95
CA TYR A 43 -16.25 -1.80 2.62
C TYR A 43 -16.55 -0.68 1.60
N GLU A 44 -17.52 0.16 1.94
CA GLU A 44 -17.96 1.30 1.12
C GLU A 44 -16.79 2.18 0.66
N LYS A 45 -16.75 2.51 -0.63
CA LYS A 45 -15.72 3.38 -1.22
C LYS A 45 -15.67 4.75 -0.52
N ALA A 46 -16.82 5.26 -0.10
CA ALA A 46 -16.93 6.54 0.60
C ALA A 46 -16.07 6.61 1.87
N ARG A 47 -15.80 5.47 2.52
CA ARG A 47 -14.95 5.41 3.72
C ARG A 47 -13.47 5.68 3.45
N LEU A 48 -13.03 5.65 2.19
CA LEU A 48 -11.67 6.06 1.83
C LEU A 48 -11.46 7.57 1.97
N GLY A 49 -12.53 8.38 2.05
CA GLY A 49 -12.44 9.84 2.13
C GLY A 49 -11.61 10.41 0.98
N ASP A 50 -10.72 11.36 1.30
CA ASP A 50 -9.76 11.94 0.35
C ASP A 50 -8.57 11.02 0.02
N CYS A 51 -8.51 9.85 0.67
CA CYS A 51 -7.47 8.83 0.54
C CYS A 51 -6.05 9.43 0.63
N LEU A 52 -5.76 10.07 1.75
CA LEU A 52 -4.46 10.68 2.01
C LEU A 52 -3.44 9.62 2.42
N ILE A 53 -2.50 9.31 1.53
CA ILE A 53 -1.36 8.47 1.87
C ILE A 53 -0.40 9.25 2.77
N HIS A 54 0.05 8.64 3.86
CA HIS A 54 0.88 9.29 4.88
C HIS A 54 1.96 8.31 5.36
N MET A 55 3.15 8.80 5.67
CA MET A 55 4.19 8.03 6.34
C MET A 55 4.21 8.40 7.82
N ALA A 56 3.71 7.53 8.69
CA ALA A 56 3.67 7.78 10.13
C ALA A 56 5.07 7.85 10.76
N LYS A 57 6.03 7.08 10.21
CA LYS A 57 7.41 7.04 10.69
C LYS A 57 8.34 6.40 9.66
N ILE A 58 9.59 6.83 9.62
CA ILE A 58 10.66 6.04 9.00
C ILE A 58 11.21 5.04 10.03
N THR A 59 10.97 3.76 9.80
CA THR A 59 11.45 2.65 10.64
C THR A 59 12.85 2.20 10.23
N SER A 60 13.54 1.47 11.10
CA SER A 60 14.91 0.99 10.88
C SER A 60 14.97 -0.54 10.90
N PRO A 61 14.56 -1.23 9.82
CA PRO A 61 14.78 -2.66 9.69
C PRO A 61 16.29 -3.00 9.65
N SER A 62 16.63 -4.30 9.64
CA SER A 62 18.02 -4.75 9.58
C SER A 62 18.81 -4.27 8.36
N LYS A 63 18.11 -3.84 7.29
CA LYS A 63 18.69 -3.27 6.07
C LYS A 63 17.95 -1.99 5.66
N GLY A 64 18.63 -0.85 5.78
CA GLY A 64 18.14 0.44 5.31
C GLY A 64 17.02 1.03 6.16
N SER A 65 16.14 1.79 5.52
CA SER A 65 15.01 2.49 6.14
C SER A 65 13.72 2.07 5.45
N ALA A 66 12.64 1.88 6.22
CA ALA A 66 11.34 1.52 5.67
C ALA A 66 10.24 2.45 6.21
N PRO A 67 9.45 3.12 5.36
CA PRO A 67 8.36 3.95 5.83
C PRO A 67 7.19 3.09 6.34
N ALA A 68 6.70 3.38 7.54
CA ALA A 68 5.41 2.90 8.01
C ALA A 68 4.32 3.73 7.35
N VAL A 69 3.75 3.21 6.26
CA VAL A 69 2.72 3.89 5.46
C VAL A 69 1.34 3.64 6.05
N GLU A 70 0.45 4.62 5.93
CA GLU A 70 -0.98 4.52 6.26
C GLU A 70 -1.83 5.33 5.27
N ILE A 71 -3.12 5.01 5.21
CA ILE A 71 -4.13 5.82 4.51
C ILE A 71 -5.00 6.52 5.56
N LEU A 72 -4.98 7.84 5.56
CA LEU A 72 -5.81 8.65 6.44
C LEU A 72 -7.19 8.86 5.80
N PHE A 73 -8.23 8.31 6.43
CA PHE A 73 -9.63 8.52 6.02
C PHE A 73 -10.17 9.87 6.52
N THR A 74 -9.58 10.40 7.59
CA THR A 74 -9.85 11.73 8.14
C THR A 74 -8.52 12.40 8.44
N SER A 75 -8.33 13.64 7.97
CA SER A 75 -7.09 14.38 8.11
C SER A 75 -7.32 15.87 7.90
N ASP A 76 -6.46 16.70 8.49
CA ASP A 76 -6.39 18.13 8.21
C ASP A 76 -5.56 18.45 6.96
N PHE A 77 -4.76 17.48 6.49
CA PHE A 77 -4.06 17.60 5.21
C PHE A 77 -5.06 17.64 4.06
N LYS A 78 -4.69 18.35 2.99
CA LYS A 78 -5.53 18.49 1.80
C LYS A 78 -4.71 18.31 0.54
N TRP A 79 -5.27 17.58 -0.40
CA TRP A 79 -4.72 17.49 -1.75
C TRP A 79 -4.93 18.80 -2.50
N GLU A 80 -3.84 19.35 -3.03
CA GLU A 80 -3.85 20.53 -3.87
C GLU A 80 -3.52 20.13 -5.31
N PRO A 81 -4.29 20.59 -6.32
CA PRO A 81 -3.94 20.36 -7.72
C PRO A 81 -2.53 20.85 -8.03
N CYS A 82 -1.77 20.08 -8.81
CA CYS A 82 -0.44 20.48 -9.25
C CYS A 82 -0.15 19.99 -10.67
N ALA A 83 0.90 20.54 -11.28
CA ALA A 83 1.41 20.05 -12.55
C ALA A 83 2.03 18.64 -12.37
N PRO A 84 2.13 17.85 -13.45
CA PRO A 84 2.97 16.66 -13.48
C PRO A 84 4.41 16.96 -13.03
N HIS A 85 5.04 16.00 -12.37
CA HIS A 85 6.38 16.13 -11.79
C HIS A 85 7.33 15.10 -12.38
N GLU A 86 8.33 15.57 -13.14
CA GLU A 86 9.43 14.77 -13.69
C GLU A 86 8.96 13.53 -14.46
N GLY A 87 8.05 13.70 -15.43
CA GLY A 87 7.53 12.60 -16.25
C GLY A 87 6.54 11.67 -15.53
N TRP A 88 6.13 12.04 -14.31
CA TRP A 88 5.08 11.36 -13.55
C TRP A 88 3.93 12.32 -13.28
N GLY A 89 2.71 11.94 -13.63
CA GLY A 89 1.52 12.76 -13.44
C GLY A 89 0.76 12.99 -14.73
N LYS A 90 -0.48 13.48 -14.59
CA LYS A 90 -1.34 13.93 -15.69
C LYS A 90 -1.93 15.29 -15.35
N GLU A 91 -1.98 16.17 -16.35
CA GLU A 91 -2.57 17.49 -16.18
C GLU A 91 -4.04 17.38 -15.73
N GLY A 92 -4.45 18.20 -14.76
CA GLY A 92 -5.80 18.18 -14.19
C GLY A 92 -6.15 16.95 -13.35
N LYS A 93 -5.23 15.99 -13.20
CA LYS A 93 -5.43 14.74 -12.43
C LYS A 93 -4.35 14.52 -11.36
N THR A 94 -3.34 15.37 -11.31
CA THR A 94 -2.23 15.28 -10.35
C THR A 94 -2.48 16.22 -9.19
N TYR A 95 -2.29 15.71 -7.99
CA TYR A 95 -2.41 16.46 -6.76
C TYR A 95 -1.19 16.23 -5.88
N GLN A 96 -0.90 17.19 -5.01
CA GLN A 96 0.16 17.07 -4.01
C GLN A 96 -0.31 17.57 -2.64
N TYR A 97 0.37 17.13 -1.60
CA TYR A 97 0.36 17.83 -0.31
C TYR A 97 1.75 17.73 0.32
N ARG A 98 2.04 18.58 1.32
CA ARG A 98 3.38 18.76 1.87
C ARG A 98 3.42 18.58 3.38
N GLU A 99 4.54 18.05 3.84
CA GLU A 99 4.92 17.97 5.25
C GLU A 99 6.37 18.41 5.42
N THR A 100 6.66 19.09 6.52
CA THR A 100 8.02 19.55 6.81
C THR A 100 8.96 18.38 7.12
N GLU A 101 8.46 17.34 7.79
CA GLU A 101 9.26 16.22 8.27
C GLU A 101 8.39 14.98 8.50
N VAL A 102 8.94 13.80 8.17
CA VAL A 102 8.44 12.53 8.69
C VAL A 102 9.43 12.01 9.75
N PRO A 103 8.98 11.70 10.97
CA PRO A 103 9.86 11.33 12.06
C PRO A 103 10.60 10.02 11.78
N GLY A 104 11.87 9.97 12.18
CA GLY A 104 12.72 8.80 12.02
C GLY A 104 12.85 7.96 13.29
N SER A 105 13.33 6.74 13.13
CA SER A 105 13.84 5.89 14.19
C SER A 105 15.32 6.18 14.42
N SER A 106 15.80 5.96 15.64
CA SER A 106 17.23 6.04 15.94
C SER A 106 17.97 4.92 15.21
N VAL A 107 19.03 5.26 14.49
CA VAL A 107 19.85 4.28 13.74
C VAL A 107 21.22 4.10 14.41
N PHE A 108 21.89 5.19 14.78
CA PHE A 108 23.20 5.13 15.43
C PHE A 108 23.50 6.45 16.18
N LEU A 109 24.04 6.37 17.41
CA LEU A 109 24.53 7.52 18.20
C LEU A 109 23.67 8.80 18.10
N GLY A 110 22.38 8.70 18.38
CA GLY A 110 21.45 9.85 18.37
C GLY A 110 21.05 10.36 16.98
N ILE A 111 21.57 9.76 15.90
CA ILE A 111 21.16 10.04 14.52
C ILE A 111 19.88 9.27 14.22
N THR A 112 18.89 9.98 13.66
CA THR A 112 17.64 9.39 13.16
C THR A 112 17.64 9.31 11.64
N ASN A 113 16.87 8.37 11.09
CA ASN A 113 16.64 8.25 9.65
C ASN A 113 15.44 9.07 9.15
N LYS A 114 15.14 10.19 9.80
CA LYS A 114 14.05 11.09 9.39
C LYS A 114 14.25 11.61 7.97
N ILE A 115 13.15 12.01 7.34
CA ILE A 115 13.16 12.69 6.04
C ILE A 115 12.47 14.05 6.16
N ASN A 116 12.90 15.02 5.37
CA ASN A 116 12.46 16.41 5.44
C ASN A 116 11.90 16.86 4.08
N ASP A 117 11.11 17.94 4.09
CA ASP A 117 10.45 18.53 2.93
C ASP A 117 9.70 17.46 2.10
N VAL A 118 8.86 16.69 2.77
CA VAL A 118 8.13 15.61 2.12
C VAL A 118 7.02 16.19 1.27
N VAL A 119 6.97 15.81 0.01
CA VAL A 119 5.87 16.11 -0.90
C VAL A 119 5.27 14.79 -1.34
N TYR A 120 4.03 14.56 -0.98
CA TYR A 120 3.27 13.42 -1.47
C TYR A 120 2.54 13.84 -2.73
N PHE A 121 2.40 12.91 -3.67
CA PHE A 121 1.64 13.12 -4.88
C PHE A 121 0.62 12.00 -5.05
N LYS A 122 -0.53 12.33 -5.63
CA LYS A 122 -1.46 11.34 -6.18
C LYS A 122 -1.88 11.64 -7.60
N VAL A 123 -2.21 10.58 -8.33
CA VAL A 123 -2.94 10.63 -9.61
C VAL A 123 -4.14 9.70 -9.52
N GLU A 124 -5.30 10.16 -9.95
CA GLU A 124 -6.54 9.41 -9.85
C GLU A 124 -7.06 9.00 -11.23
N GLY A 125 -7.41 7.72 -11.35
CA GLY A 125 -8.18 7.20 -12.48
C GLY A 125 -7.40 7.03 -13.79
N VAL A 126 -6.09 7.27 -13.78
CA VAL A 126 -5.22 7.20 -14.95
C VAL A 126 -3.81 6.83 -14.52
N HIS A 127 -3.09 6.07 -15.35
CA HIS A 127 -1.72 5.72 -15.07
C HIS A 127 -0.82 6.97 -15.11
N PRO A 128 0.08 7.18 -14.13
CA PRO A 128 0.84 8.42 -14.02
C PRO A 128 1.95 8.55 -15.08
N PHE A 129 2.34 7.45 -15.72
CA PHE A 129 3.27 7.46 -16.86
C PHE A 129 2.51 7.31 -18.19
N ASP A 130 3.04 7.91 -19.26
CA ASP A 130 2.53 7.77 -20.62
C ASP A 130 2.83 6.36 -21.16
N LEU A 131 1.83 5.48 -21.14
CA LEU A 131 1.93 4.10 -21.62
C LEU A 131 0.80 3.80 -22.60
N PRO A 132 1.11 3.53 -23.90
CA PRO A 132 0.09 3.31 -24.93
C PRO A 132 -0.89 2.16 -24.66
N ILE A 133 -0.50 1.17 -23.85
CA ILE A 133 -1.38 0.05 -23.47
C ILE A 133 -2.65 0.52 -22.75
N TYR A 134 -2.61 1.70 -22.12
CA TYR A 134 -3.75 2.29 -21.40
C TYR A 134 -4.59 3.25 -22.25
N ASP A 135 -4.26 3.43 -23.54
CA ASP A 135 -5.13 4.13 -24.49
C ASP A 135 -6.32 3.24 -24.91
N GLU A 136 -6.19 1.93 -24.72
CA GLU A 136 -7.26 0.96 -24.93
C GLU A 136 -8.43 1.21 -23.96
N PRO A 137 -9.68 1.39 -24.44
CA PRO A 137 -10.80 1.79 -23.58
C PRO A 137 -11.08 0.86 -22.40
N SER A 138 -10.89 -0.45 -22.58
CA SER A 138 -11.08 -1.43 -21.50
C SER A 138 -10.02 -1.28 -20.39
N GLU A 139 -8.80 -0.91 -20.77
CA GLU A 139 -7.67 -0.74 -19.87
C GLU A 139 -7.76 0.60 -19.13
N ALA A 140 -8.11 1.67 -19.85
CA ALA A 140 -8.46 2.96 -19.26
C ALA A 140 -9.59 2.84 -18.23
N LYS A 141 -10.62 2.02 -18.52
CA LYS A 141 -11.73 1.78 -17.60
C LYS A 141 -11.29 1.10 -16.30
N ILE A 142 -10.35 0.16 -16.38
CA ILE A 142 -9.78 -0.45 -15.18
C ILE A 142 -9.05 0.62 -14.35
N LEU A 143 -8.27 1.50 -14.99
CA LEU A 143 -7.52 2.55 -14.29
C LEU A 143 -8.38 3.53 -13.48
N GLU A 144 -9.65 3.76 -13.87
CA GLU A 144 -10.57 4.64 -13.14
C GLU A 144 -10.72 4.28 -11.64
N ARG A 145 -10.47 3.02 -11.27
CA ARG A 145 -10.55 2.56 -9.88
C ARG A 145 -9.26 2.78 -9.08
N PHE A 146 -8.16 3.17 -9.71
CA PHE A 146 -6.85 3.27 -9.06
C PHE A 146 -6.47 4.69 -8.64
N ILE A 147 -5.83 4.80 -7.49
CA ILE A 147 -5.13 6.00 -7.02
C ILE A 147 -3.64 5.66 -6.92
N PHE A 148 -2.80 6.35 -7.68
CA PHE A 148 -1.36 6.13 -7.72
C PHE A 148 -0.64 7.13 -6.84
N PHE A 149 0.25 6.65 -5.98
CA PHE A 149 0.98 7.48 -5.04
C PHE A 149 2.49 7.46 -5.29
N LYS A 150 3.12 8.63 -5.13
CA LYS A 150 4.58 8.77 -5.01
C LYS A 150 4.92 9.82 -3.97
N PHE A 151 6.19 9.91 -3.57
CA PHE A 151 6.67 11.03 -2.77
C PHE A 151 8.03 11.53 -3.24
N THR A 152 8.33 12.79 -2.92
CA THR A 152 9.69 13.34 -2.91
C THR A 152 10.04 13.81 -1.50
N ALA A 153 11.32 13.78 -1.15
CA ALA A 153 11.81 14.25 0.15
C ALA A 153 13.33 14.40 0.14
N TYR A 154 13.90 14.85 1.26
CA TYR A 154 15.34 14.85 1.50
C TYR A 154 15.70 14.00 2.73
N ALA A 155 16.59 13.03 2.53
CA ALA A 155 17.28 12.36 3.62
C ALA A 155 18.54 13.16 4.01
N ALA A 156 18.79 13.30 5.32
CA ALA A 156 19.93 14.05 5.86
C ALA A 156 20.08 15.49 5.31
N LYS A 157 18.95 16.19 5.16
CA LYS A 157 18.87 17.57 4.63
C LYS A 157 19.80 18.52 5.38
N GLY A 158 20.54 19.35 4.65
CA GLY A 158 21.52 20.31 5.15
C GLY A 158 22.86 19.69 5.58
N GLY A 159 23.02 18.37 5.44
CA GLY A 159 24.24 17.65 5.79
C GLY A 159 25.10 17.26 4.60
N ILE A 160 26.32 16.77 4.87
CA ILE A 160 27.28 16.28 3.86
C ILE A 160 26.73 15.07 3.08
N PHE A 161 25.80 14.33 3.67
CA PHE A 161 25.16 13.15 3.08
C PHE A 161 23.71 13.42 2.65
N GLU A 162 23.37 14.68 2.31
CA GLU A 162 22.05 14.98 1.79
C GLU A 162 21.75 14.14 0.53
N ASN A 163 20.56 13.56 0.49
CA ASN A 163 20.08 12.80 -0.65
C ASN A 163 18.63 13.17 -0.94
N ALA A 164 18.39 13.63 -2.17
CA ALA A 164 17.05 13.75 -2.71
C ALA A 164 16.44 12.36 -2.94
N LEU A 165 15.17 12.23 -2.57
CA LEU A 165 14.35 11.05 -2.76
C LEU A 165 13.23 11.39 -3.74
N ASN A 166 12.95 10.49 -4.68
CA ASN A 166 11.81 10.55 -5.59
C ASN A 166 11.39 9.10 -5.83
N ASN A 167 10.37 8.67 -5.09
CA ASN A 167 10.03 7.26 -4.94
C ASN A 167 8.56 7.03 -5.26
N LEU A 168 8.28 6.04 -6.10
CA LEU A 168 6.94 5.48 -6.22
C LEU A 168 6.57 4.78 -4.90
N MET A 169 5.30 4.85 -4.52
CA MET A 169 4.78 4.18 -3.31
C MET A 169 3.94 2.97 -3.70
N CYS A 170 2.64 3.16 -3.88
CA CYS A 170 1.71 2.11 -4.27
C CYS A 170 0.59 2.70 -5.14
N ALA A 171 -0.12 1.83 -5.85
CA ALA A 171 -1.41 2.08 -6.45
C ALA A 171 -2.48 1.39 -5.58
N LEU A 172 -3.44 2.15 -5.08
CA LEU A 172 -4.59 1.62 -4.36
C LEU A 172 -5.72 1.34 -5.34
N ASP A 173 -6.22 0.11 -5.37
CA ASP A 173 -7.49 -0.21 -6.00
C ASP A 173 -8.64 0.16 -5.05
N THR A 174 -9.42 1.18 -5.41
CA THR A 174 -10.54 1.68 -4.57
C THR A 174 -11.71 0.70 -4.48
N HIS A 175 -11.78 -0.31 -5.34
CA HIS A 175 -12.81 -1.34 -5.26
C HIS A 175 -12.35 -2.42 -4.29
N THR A 176 -11.29 -3.15 -4.64
CA THR A 176 -10.83 -4.31 -3.87
C THR A 176 -10.10 -3.94 -2.59
N LYS A 177 -9.65 -2.68 -2.44
CA LYS A 177 -8.81 -2.18 -1.35
C LYS A 177 -7.44 -2.84 -1.29
N LEU A 178 -7.04 -3.52 -2.37
CA LEU A 178 -5.71 -4.09 -2.56
C LEU A 178 -4.71 -3.01 -2.97
N LEU A 179 -3.47 -3.20 -2.57
CA LEU A 179 -2.35 -2.34 -2.91
C LEU A 179 -1.47 -3.03 -3.93
N TYR A 180 -1.05 -2.29 -4.94
CA TYR A 180 -0.13 -2.75 -5.97
C TYR A 180 1.10 -1.87 -5.99
N THR A 181 2.25 -2.45 -6.29
CA THR A 181 3.36 -1.66 -6.82
C THR A 181 3.13 -1.48 -8.32
N TYR A 182 3.56 -0.36 -8.88
CA TYR A 182 3.35 -0.02 -10.31
C TYR A 182 4.63 0.36 -11.04
N GLY A 183 5.78 0.12 -10.41
CA GLY A 183 7.06 0.31 -11.06
C GLY A 183 8.21 -0.06 -10.14
N MET A 184 9.41 0.06 -10.66
CA MET A 184 10.63 -0.19 -9.91
C MET A 184 11.76 0.74 -10.33
N PRO A 185 12.80 0.88 -9.49
CA PRO A 185 13.93 1.74 -9.80
C PRO A 185 14.84 1.10 -10.86
N SER A 186 15.12 1.85 -11.91
CA SER A 186 16.09 1.48 -12.95
C SER A 186 17.53 1.82 -12.56
N GLU A 187 17.68 2.77 -11.63
CA GLU A 187 18.97 3.21 -11.12
C GLU A 187 18.99 3.22 -9.59
N TYR A 188 20.20 3.18 -9.04
CA TYR A 188 20.41 3.23 -7.60
C TYR A 188 21.67 4.02 -7.31
N LYS A 189 21.62 4.85 -6.28
CA LYS A 189 22.80 5.47 -5.67
C LYS A 189 23.27 4.58 -4.52
N LYS A 190 24.51 4.08 -4.59
CA LYS A 190 25.14 3.40 -3.46
C LYS A 190 25.52 4.42 -2.39
N ILE A 191 25.13 4.15 -1.15
CA ILE A 191 25.53 4.92 0.03
C ILE A 191 26.50 4.08 0.86
N ILE A 192 26.95 4.59 2.00
CA ILE A 192 27.83 3.89 2.94
C ILE A 192 27.31 2.48 3.24
N GLY A 193 28.21 1.50 3.16
CA GLY A 193 27.92 0.07 3.36
C GLY A 193 27.21 -0.56 2.17
N ASN A 194 26.23 -1.43 2.45
CA ASN A 194 25.38 -2.12 1.47
C ASN A 194 24.00 -1.46 1.35
N ASN A 195 23.93 -0.15 1.56
CA ASN A 195 22.70 0.64 1.42
C ASN A 195 22.63 1.27 0.04
N TYR A 196 21.43 1.22 -0.55
CA TYR A 196 21.17 1.70 -1.90
C TYR A 196 19.90 2.53 -1.90
N ILE A 197 19.98 3.75 -2.39
CA ILE A 197 18.83 4.64 -2.56
C ILE A 197 18.29 4.45 -3.98
N PRO A 198 17.01 4.07 -4.15
CA PRO A 198 16.33 4.07 -5.45
C PRO A 198 16.48 5.39 -6.20
N GLN A 199 16.76 5.33 -7.50
CA GLN A 199 16.80 6.46 -8.42
C GLN A 199 16.07 6.07 -9.69
N LYS A 200 15.49 7.05 -10.40
CA LYS A 200 14.81 6.87 -11.70
C LYS A 200 13.88 5.66 -11.75
N TRP A 201 12.63 5.87 -11.37
CA TRP A 201 11.63 4.82 -11.44
C TRP A 201 11.03 4.70 -12.83
N LEU A 202 10.83 3.47 -13.28
CA LEU A 202 10.07 3.16 -14.50
C LEU A 202 8.90 2.24 -14.13
N PRO A 203 7.78 2.35 -14.85
CA PRO A 203 6.66 1.44 -14.65
C PRO A 203 7.00 0.03 -15.16
N TYR A 204 6.36 -0.99 -14.59
CA TYR A 204 6.71 -2.39 -14.85
C TYR A 204 6.55 -2.80 -16.32
N GLU A 205 5.64 -2.16 -17.02
CA GLU A 205 5.30 -2.43 -18.42
C GLU A 205 6.50 -2.17 -19.35
N ILE A 206 7.42 -1.29 -18.97
CA ILE A 206 8.59 -0.92 -19.80
C ILE A 206 9.93 -1.13 -19.10
N HIS A 207 9.94 -1.47 -17.81
CA HIS A 207 11.17 -1.73 -17.09
C HIS A 207 11.86 -2.99 -17.64
N SER A 208 13.18 -2.95 -17.87
CA SER A 208 13.94 -4.03 -18.53
C SER A 208 13.80 -5.40 -17.87
N ASN A 209 13.57 -5.44 -16.56
CA ASN A 209 13.40 -6.69 -15.80
C ASN A 209 12.02 -7.34 -15.98
N THR A 210 11.01 -6.61 -16.44
CA THR A 210 9.60 -7.03 -16.42
C THR A 210 8.88 -6.85 -17.75
N ALA A 211 9.43 -6.04 -18.67
CA ALA A 211 8.82 -5.72 -19.96
C ALA A 211 8.53 -6.97 -20.82
N GLU A 212 9.38 -7.99 -20.75
CA GLU A 212 9.18 -9.25 -21.49
C GLU A 212 7.89 -9.98 -21.10
N ALA A 213 7.43 -9.83 -19.85
CA ALA A 213 6.21 -10.45 -19.37
C ALA A 213 4.96 -9.86 -20.02
N LYS A 214 5.03 -8.61 -20.53
CA LYS A 214 3.90 -7.87 -21.12
C LYS A 214 2.67 -7.80 -20.21
N LEU A 215 2.91 -7.80 -18.91
CA LEU A 215 1.89 -7.70 -17.88
C LEU A 215 1.76 -6.26 -17.42
N LYS A 216 0.52 -5.89 -17.10
CA LYS A 216 0.18 -4.63 -16.44
C LYS A 216 0.43 -4.76 -14.95
N PHE A 217 0.70 -3.64 -14.28
CA PHE A 217 1.05 -3.64 -12.87
C PHE A 217 0.02 -4.35 -11.98
N TYR A 218 -1.26 -4.22 -12.31
CA TYR A 218 -2.36 -4.80 -11.53
C TYR A 218 -2.58 -6.30 -11.82
N GLU A 219 -1.90 -6.89 -12.81
CA GLU A 219 -1.96 -8.35 -13.10
C GLU A 219 -0.97 -9.15 -12.23
N TYR A 220 0.02 -8.47 -11.63
CA TYR A 220 0.90 -9.05 -10.62
C TYR A 220 0.17 -9.23 -9.27
N ASP A 221 0.73 -10.04 -8.37
CA ASP A 221 0.20 -10.16 -7.01
C ASP A 221 0.19 -8.79 -6.31
N PRO A 222 -0.90 -8.42 -5.61
CA PRO A 222 -0.93 -7.23 -4.77
C PRO A 222 0.14 -7.33 -3.66
N ILE A 223 0.73 -6.19 -3.31
CA ILE A 223 1.73 -6.07 -2.23
C ILE A 223 1.11 -6.04 -0.84
N GLY A 224 -0.21 -5.88 -0.75
CA GLY A 224 -0.90 -5.68 0.50
C GLY A 224 -2.36 -5.26 0.33
N PHE A 225 -2.94 -4.74 1.40
CA PHE A 225 -4.31 -4.20 1.42
C PHE A 225 -4.46 -3.09 2.46
N VAL A 226 -5.56 -2.34 2.36
CA VAL A 226 -5.95 -1.32 3.33
C VAL A 226 -7.09 -1.85 4.20
N SER A 227 -6.97 -1.66 5.52
CA SER A 227 -8.04 -1.90 6.49
C SER A 227 -8.65 -0.60 7.00
N LEU A 228 -9.81 -0.72 7.65
CA LEU A 228 -10.46 0.43 8.28
C LEU A 228 -9.75 0.88 9.56
N GLU A 229 -9.23 -0.10 10.31
CA GLU A 229 -8.58 0.12 11.59
C GLU A 229 -7.06 0.00 11.48
N LYS A 230 -6.33 0.75 12.31
CA LYS A 230 -4.85 0.69 12.39
C LYS A 230 -4.39 -0.48 13.27
N THR A 231 -4.58 -1.70 12.81
CA THR A 231 -4.27 -2.92 13.59
C THR A 231 -2.94 -3.58 13.20
N TYR A 232 -2.44 -3.32 12.00
CA TYR A 232 -1.19 -3.91 11.51
C TYR A 232 0.00 -3.36 12.27
N ASP A 233 0.92 -4.24 12.71
CA ASP A 233 2.16 -3.82 13.34
C ASP A 233 3.31 -3.83 12.33
N PHE A 234 3.63 -2.66 11.78
CA PHE A 234 4.78 -2.51 10.92
C PHE A 234 5.97 -2.00 11.74
N LEU A 235 6.79 -2.94 12.22
CA LEU A 235 8.03 -2.65 12.98
C LEU A 235 7.80 -1.72 14.18
N GLY A 236 6.74 -1.98 14.95
CA GLY A 236 6.37 -1.21 16.15
C GLY A 236 5.51 0.01 15.87
N VAL A 237 5.07 0.22 14.63
CA VAL A 237 4.14 1.30 14.24
C VAL A 237 2.82 0.69 13.79
N LYS A 238 1.72 1.11 14.42
CA LYS A 238 0.38 0.66 14.04
C LYS A 238 -0.11 1.41 12.81
N THR A 239 -0.43 0.68 11.74
CA THR A 239 -0.94 1.25 10.48
C THR A 239 -2.17 0.49 10.00
N ASN A 240 -2.91 1.08 9.06
CA ASN A 240 -4.00 0.42 8.36
C ASN A 240 -3.61 -0.08 6.96
N VAL A 241 -2.33 0.04 6.60
CA VAL A 241 -1.76 -0.53 5.38
C VAL A 241 -1.02 -1.80 5.78
N HIS A 242 -1.55 -2.93 5.35
CA HIS A 242 -1.00 -4.25 5.60
C HIS A 242 -0.16 -4.65 4.40
N LEU A 243 1.15 -4.81 4.59
CA LEU A 243 2.04 -5.29 3.54
C LEU A 243 2.33 -6.77 3.74
N TYR A 244 2.35 -7.53 2.64
CA TYR A 244 2.73 -8.94 2.69
C TYR A 244 4.25 -9.09 2.87
N ASP A 245 4.66 -10.14 3.58
CA ASP A 245 6.09 -10.39 3.86
C ASP A 245 6.94 -10.51 2.61
N TRP A 246 6.43 -11.14 1.55
CA TRP A 246 7.14 -11.28 0.28
C TRP A 246 7.50 -9.91 -0.33
N TRP A 247 6.66 -8.89 -0.13
CA TRP A 247 6.94 -7.55 -0.64
C TRP A 247 8.08 -6.93 0.15
N ASN A 248 8.07 -7.06 1.47
CA ASN A 248 9.16 -6.59 2.33
C ASN A 248 10.50 -7.26 1.95
N GLU A 249 10.49 -8.56 1.62
CA GLU A 249 11.66 -9.27 1.10
C GLU A 249 12.12 -8.71 -0.25
N SER A 250 11.19 -8.44 -1.17
CA SER A 250 11.49 -7.86 -2.49
C SER A 250 12.12 -6.47 -2.38
N VAL A 251 11.62 -5.60 -1.50
CA VAL A 251 12.19 -4.27 -1.25
C VAL A 251 13.60 -4.34 -0.64
N GLY A 252 13.90 -5.37 0.14
CA GLY A 252 15.21 -5.62 0.76
C GLY A 252 16.20 -6.41 -0.10
N ALA A 253 15.80 -6.87 -1.29
CA ALA A 253 16.57 -7.83 -2.08
C ALA A 253 17.86 -7.23 -2.67
N GLY A 254 18.82 -8.13 -2.93
CA GLY A 254 20.15 -7.79 -3.47
C GLY A 254 21.14 -7.30 -2.42
N SER A 255 22.43 -7.54 -2.67
CA SER A 255 23.55 -7.14 -1.80
C SER A 255 24.70 -6.45 -2.55
N SER A 256 24.59 -6.39 -3.88
CA SER A 256 25.53 -5.72 -4.78
C SER A 256 24.74 -4.86 -5.76
N MET A 257 25.39 -3.86 -6.40
CA MET A 257 24.68 -2.98 -7.34
C MET A 257 23.99 -3.77 -8.46
N LYS A 258 24.66 -4.80 -8.99
CA LYS A 258 24.09 -5.71 -10.00
C LYS A 258 22.83 -6.41 -9.49
N THR A 259 22.95 -7.11 -8.36
CA THR A 259 21.82 -7.88 -7.81
C THR A 259 20.69 -7.02 -7.26
N VAL A 260 20.97 -5.80 -6.80
CA VAL A 260 19.95 -4.83 -6.39
C VAL A 260 19.11 -4.40 -7.59
N LYS A 261 19.77 -4.06 -8.71
CA LYS A 261 19.05 -3.73 -9.96
C LYS A 261 18.21 -4.89 -10.49
N GLU A 262 18.66 -6.13 -10.32
CA GLU A 262 17.96 -7.32 -10.83
C GLU A 262 16.80 -7.78 -9.93
N LYS A 263 16.91 -7.63 -8.60
CA LYS A 263 16.02 -8.32 -7.65
C LYS A 263 15.13 -7.40 -6.83
N ARG A 264 15.52 -6.14 -6.63
CA ARG A 264 14.83 -5.26 -5.68
C ARG A 264 13.56 -4.68 -6.30
N PHE A 265 12.48 -4.62 -5.51
CA PHE A 265 11.14 -4.17 -5.96
C PHE A 265 10.56 -5.03 -7.10
N MET A 266 11.04 -6.25 -7.30
CA MET A 266 10.46 -7.17 -8.28
C MET A 266 9.00 -7.46 -7.93
N PRO A 267 8.08 -7.38 -8.91
CA PRO A 267 6.72 -7.81 -8.69
C PRO A 267 6.68 -9.34 -8.65
N ARG A 268 5.59 -9.92 -8.14
CA ARG A 268 5.47 -11.36 -7.93
C ARG A 268 4.31 -11.95 -8.74
N LEU A 269 4.55 -13.14 -9.28
CA LEU A 269 3.52 -14.05 -9.79
C LEU A 269 3.68 -15.39 -9.06
N SER A 270 3.02 -15.54 -7.91
CA SER A 270 3.07 -16.81 -7.18
C SER A 270 1.93 -17.73 -7.60
N GLY A 271 2.24 -19.02 -7.77
CA GLY A 271 1.24 -20.09 -7.87
C GLY A 271 0.68 -20.51 -6.51
N GLU A 272 1.29 -20.06 -5.41
CA GLU A 272 0.84 -20.31 -4.03
C GLU A 272 -0.05 -19.19 -3.49
N ALA A 273 -0.19 -18.09 -4.24
CA ALA A 273 -1.07 -16.98 -3.84
C ALA A 273 -2.54 -17.43 -3.87
N LEU A 274 -3.29 -17.09 -2.82
CA LEU A 274 -4.67 -17.53 -2.67
C LEU A 274 -5.58 -16.88 -3.72
N GLU A 275 -6.42 -17.68 -4.38
CA GLU A 275 -7.38 -17.19 -5.39
C GLU A 275 -8.49 -16.32 -4.78
N ASP A 276 -8.83 -16.59 -3.51
CA ASP A 276 -9.74 -15.74 -2.75
C ASP A 276 -9.04 -14.44 -2.34
N TRP A 277 -9.14 -13.45 -3.22
CA TRP A 277 -8.58 -12.11 -3.05
C TRP A 277 -9.26 -11.29 -1.94
N THR A 278 -10.35 -11.78 -1.33
CA THR A 278 -11.06 -11.08 -0.25
C THR A 278 -10.41 -11.26 1.11
N ILE A 279 -9.45 -12.18 1.23
CA ILE A 279 -8.71 -12.44 2.47
C ILE A 279 -7.93 -11.19 2.88
N ARG A 280 -8.09 -10.76 4.15
CA ARG A 280 -7.44 -9.59 4.75
C ARG A 280 -6.51 -10.03 5.88
N ASP A 281 -5.50 -10.81 5.53
CA ASP A 281 -4.48 -11.32 6.43
C ASP A 281 -3.09 -11.18 5.79
N ALA A 282 -2.22 -10.37 6.40
CA ALA A 282 -0.88 -10.07 5.90
C ALA A 282 0.04 -11.30 5.81
N SER A 283 -0.28 -12.40 6.50
CA SER A 283 0.45 -13.67 6.41
C SER A 283 -0.04 -14.58 5.27
N ARG A 284 -1.13 -14.20 4.60
CA ARG A 284 -1.81 -15.01 3.57
C ARG A 284 -1.92 -14.22 2.27
N PRO A 285 -0.83 -14.12 1.48
CA PRO A 285 -0.84 -13.36 0.24
C PRO A 285 -1.87 -13.89 -0.75
N VAL A 286 -2.61 -12.98 -1.37
CA VAL A 286 -3.62 -13.30 -2.38
C VAL A 286 -3.13 -13.01 -3.79
N ARG A 287 -3.73 -13.68 -4.76
CA ARG A 287 -3.56 -13.41 -6.19
C ARG A 287 -4.38 -12.18 -6.58
N SER A 288 -3.91 -11.42 -7.57
CA SER A 288 -4.72 -10.36 -8.17
C SER A 288 -6.00 -10.92 -8.82
N PRO A 289 -7.18 -10.33 -8.56
CA PRO A 289 -8.42 -10.69 -9.26
C PRO A 289 -8.37 -10.38 -10.77
N TYR A 290 -7.39 -9.60 -11.21
CA TYR A 290 -7.23 -9.18 -12.60
C TYR A 290 -6.22 -10.02 -13.37
N ARG A 291 -5.54 -10.96 -12.71
CA ARG A 291 -4.60 -11.86 -13.38
C ARG A 291 -5.37 -12.76 -14.35
N LYS A 292 -5.02 -12.69 -15.63
CA LYS A 292 -5.67 -13.44 -16.71
C LYS A 292 -5.27 -14.92 -16.81
N PHE A 293 -4.24 -15.36 -16.08
CA PHE A 293 -3.66 -16.73 -16.15
C PHE A 293 -3.35 -17.25 -14.75
#